data_AF-A0A7Y5LWZ2-F1
#
_entry.id   AF-A0A7Y5LWZ2-F1
#
_cell.length_a   1.000
_cell.length_b   1.000
_cell.length_c   1.000
_cell.angle_alpha   90.00
_cell.angle_beta   90.00
_cell.angle_gamma   90.00
#
_symmetry.space_group_name_H-M   'P 1'
#
loop_
_entity.id
_entity.type
_entity.pdbx_description
1 polymer ?
#
loop_
_entity_poly.entity_id
_entity_poly.type
_entity_poly.pdbx_seq_one_letter_code
_entity_poly.pdbx_strand_id
1 'polypeptide(L)'
;MKRFLATLACLAFCLFAWADKVVMKDGRQFEGAIVDETDEIVKLKMSKGTIPIRKSEIDRIERGTSGIQDMEARLEALTTDNPSGYVDLAAWCIEQNLGDPPTIRRLANIGIALDDSLASRGNSLLGDYMLAKGDRGLAATYYLRAYQADWKNAALRHKLQEHKEALAEERIKQVTTLRDGLQLALDSKWEDAIRKLQAARETPMADQIGTYSATYKSFALLLADLRARVPCKTCSGTLTVKCLTCKGVGNRSCTPCGGKGRIRKTVGGRPEETTCTTCKGSGKLRCEKCAGKARTACPSCKGIRPASASTLDVRGLKALKDAADARTRGSLPIEEQVGPKLPKLGLTVYDEDLVDDGRYYYAKGEWVSEK
;
A
#
# COMPACT_ATOMS: atom_id res chain seq x y z
N MET A 1 -39.35 27.68 16.03
CA MET A 1 -38.80 27.34 17.35
C MET A 1 -38.14 25.95 17.29
N LYS A 2 -36.85 25.85 16.92
CA LYS A 2 -36.00 24.63 16.99
C LYS A 2 -34.63 24.92 16.33
N ARG A 3 -33.82 25.82 16.91
CA ARG A 3 -32.42 26.08 16.51
C ARG A 3 -31.68 26.73 17.69
N PHE A 4 -31.40 25.99 18.77
CA PHE A 4 -30.49 26.41 19.84
C PHE A 4 -30.25 25.20 20.76
N LEU A 5 -29.22 24.39 20.49
CA LEU A 5 -28.59 23.41 21.41
C LEU A 5 -27.59 22.55 20.61
N ALA A 6 -26.45 23.13 20.23
CA ALA A 6 -25.36 22.39 19.58
C ALA A 6 -23.97 23.04 19.83
N THR A 7 -23.74 23.58 21.02
CA THR A 7 -22.49 24.29 21.36
C THR A 7 -22.16 24.14 22.85
N LEU A 8 -21.92 22.92 23.36
CA LEU A 8 -21.28 22.74 24.68
C LEU A 8 -20.74 21.32 24.96
N ALA A 9 -20.02 20.68 24.02
CA ALA A 9 -19.46 19.33 24.25
C ALA A 9 -18.11 19.08 23.55
N CYS A 10 -17.19 20.05 23.58
CA CYS A 10 -15.79 19.87 23.10
C CYS A 10 -14.76 20.35 24.13
N LEU A 11 -15.08 20.28 25.42
CA LEU A 11 -14.24 20.78 26.52
C LEU A 11 -13.98 19.72 27.60
N ALA A 12 -13.94 18.44 27.21
CA ALA A 12 -13.60 17.34 28.10
C ALA A 12 -12.55 16.44 27.43
N PHE A 13 -11.45 16.23 28.16
CA PHE A 13 -10.34 15.30 27.89
C PHE A 13 -9.20 15.72 26.96
N CYS A 14 -8.49 16.79 27.32
CA CYS A 14 -7.03 16.85 27.13
C CYS A 14 -6.34 16.93 28.50
N LEU A 15 -6.73 16.06 29.43
CA LEU A 15 -6.07 15.99 30.74
C LEU A 15 -4.77 15.20 30.59
N PHE A 16 -3.75 15.96 30.17
CA PHE A 16 -2.44 16.01 30.80
C PHE A 16 -1.47 14.82 30.67
N ALA A 17 -0.81 14.73 29.51
CA ALA A 17 0.57 14.29 29.45
C ALA A 17 1.46 15.53 29.71
N TRP A 18 2.12 15.62 30.86
CA TRP A 18 2.81 16.83 31.33
C TRP A 18 4.16 17.02 30.62
N ALA A 19 4.18 17.20 29.29
CA ALA A 19 5.40 17.66 28.61
C ALA A 19 5.76 19.10 29.04
N ASP A 20 7.04 19.49 28.96
CA ASP A 20 7.39 20.89 29.09
C ASP A 20 6.65 21.68 28.00
N LYS A 21 5.97 22.73 28.43
CA LYS A 21 5.19 23.58 27.55
C LYS A 21 5.92 24.90 27.38
N VAL A 22 6.44 25.10 26.17
CA VAL A 22 7.12 26.34 25.76
C VAL A 22 6.08 27.25 25.11
N VAL A 23 5.74 28.33 25.79
CA VAL A 23 4.82 29.37 25.29
C VAL A 23 5.65 30.47 24.65
N MET A 24 5.41 30.75 23.38
CA MET A 24 6.11 31.78 22.59
C MET A 24 5.45 33.15 22.77
N LYS A 25 6.21 34.22 22.53
CA LYS A 25 5.71 35.62 22.58
C LYS A 25 4.63 35.92 21.53
N ASP A 26 4.59 35.17 20.44
CA ASP A 26 3.54 35.28 19.41
C ASP A 26 2.28 34.45 19.73
N GLY A 27 2.23 33.79 20.88
CA GLY A 27 1.11 32.97 21.33
C GLY A 27 1.16 31.50 20.88
N ARG A 28 2.13 31.08 20.05
CA ARG A 28 2.33 29.66 19.74
C ARG A 28 2.75 28.88 20.99
N GLN A 29 2.38 27.61 21.04
CA GLN A 29 2.71 26.71 22.15
C GLN A 29 3.33 25.45 21.58
N PHE A 30 4.43 25.00 22.18
CA PHE A 30 5.09 23.75 21.85
C PHE A 30 5.13 22.86 23.08
N GLU A 31 4.80 21.59 22.89
CA GLU A 31 4.85 20.56 23.93
C GLU A 31 5.96 19.56 23.58
N GLY A 32 6.90 19.34 24.50
CA GLY A 32 7.99 18.36 24.35
C GLY A 32 8.85 18.28 25.61
N ALA A 33 9.90 17.48 25.59
CA ALA A 33 10.87 17.44 26.69
C ALA A 33 12.03 18.39 26.39
N ILE A 34 12.37 19.29 27.30
CA ILE A 34 13.57 20.14 27.17
C ILE A 34 14.80 19.27 27.41
N VAL A 35 15.58 19.03 26.35
CA VAL A 35 16.79 18.17 26.42
C VAL A 35 18.07 18.96 26.64
N ASP A 36 18.06 20.26 26.35
CA ASP A 36 19.19 21.17 26.52
C ASP A 36 18.67 22.60 26.63
N GLU A 37 19.24 23.38 27.55
CA GLU A 37 18.86 24.76 27.79
C GLU A 37 20.10 25.61 28.04
N THR A 38 20.38 26.51 27.10
CA THR A 38 21.45 27.50 27.17
C THR A 38 20.85 28.90 27.39
N ASP A 39 21.69 29.93 27.48
CA ASP A 39 21.22 31.32 27.58
C ASP A 39 20.52 31.81 26.30
N GLU A 40 20.85 31.21 25.14
CA GLU A 40 20.31 31.64 23.84
C GLU A 40 19.20 30.72 23.31
N ILE A 41 19.29 29.41 23.57
CA ILE A 41 18.48 28.39 22.91
C ILE A 41 17.97 27.36 23.92
N VAL A 42 16.70 26.98 23.77
CA VAL A 42 16.06 25.80 24.38
C VAL A 42 15.89 24.75 23.29
N LYS A 43 16.45 23.54 23.45
CA LYS A 43 16.21 22.41 22.54
C LYS A 43 15.05 21.57 23.08
N LEU A 44 13.97 21.51 22.31
CA LEU A 44 12.76 20.76 22.65
C LEU A 44 12.69 19.46 21.85
N LYS A 45 12.72 18.31 22.52
CA LYS A 45 12.53 16.99 21.90
C LYS A 45 11.04 16.68 21.81
N MET A 46 10.56 16.54 20.58
CA MET A 46 9.20 16.13 20.22
C MET A 46 9.20 14.71 19.63
N SER A 47 8.04 14.14 19.39
CA SER A 47 7.89 12.79 18.79
C SER A 47 8.56 12.63 17.42
N LYS A 48 8.79 13.72 16.68
CA LYS A 48 9.41 13.72 15.34
C LYS A 48 10.84 14.27 15.28
N GLY A 49 11.48 14.51 16.42
CA GLY A 49 12.85 15.03 16.47
C GLY A 49 13.04 16.15 17.48
N THR A 50 14.19 16.80 17.44
CA THR A 50 14.55 17.89 18.36
C THR A 50 14.54 19.22 17.62
N ILE A 51 13.87 20.23 18.18
CA ILE A 51 13.75 21.57 17.59
C ILE A 51 14.45 22.58 18.51
N PRO A 52 15.42 23.37 18.02
CA PRO A 52 15.97 24.49 18.77
C PRO A 52 15.04 25.71 18.69
N ILE A 53 14.72 26.30 19.84
CA ILE A 53 13.89 27.50 19.99
C ILE A 53 14.72 28.58 20.68
N ARG A 54 14.76 29.79 20.13
CA ARG A 54 15.50 30.91 20.73
C ARG A 54 14.79 31.42 21.97
N LYS A 55 15.50 31.56 23.09
CA LYS A 55 14.94 32.10 24.36
C LYS A 55 14.33 33.49 24.21
N SER A 56 14.87 34.31 23.30
CA SER A 56 14.31 35.64 23.00
C SER A 56 12.88 35.61 22.47
N GLU A 57 12.46 34.49 21.89
CA GLU A 57 11.12 34.28 21.32
C GLU A 57 10.16 33.60 22.31
N ILE A 58 10.68 33.10 23.43
CA ILE A 58 9.90 32.42 24.48
C ILE A 58 9.32 33.48 25.44
N ASP A 59 8.03 33.35 25.74
CA ASP A 59 7.34 34.12 26.78
C ASP A 59 7.56 33.47 28.15
N ARG A 60 7.24 32.17 28.26
CA ARG A 60 7.46 31.38 29.48
C ARG A 60 7.61 29.89 29.18
N ILE A 61 8.20 29.18 30.12
CA ILE A 61 8.36 27.72 30.10
C ILE A 61 7.61 27.16 31.31
N GLU A 62 6.60 26.34 31.05
CA GLU A 62 5.89 25.58 32.09
C GLU A 62 6.50 24.18 32.13
N ARG A 63 7.33 23.91 33.14
CA ARG A 63 8.01 22.61 33.26
C ARG A 63 7.05 21.55 33.77
N GLY A 64 6.96 20.44 33.05
CA GLY A 64 6.15 19.29 33.40
C GLY A 64 6.99 18.01 33.30
N THR A 65 6.67 17.01 34.12
CA THR A 65 7.28 15.68 33.96
C THR A 65 6.70 15.05 32.71
N SER A 66 7.46 15.05 31.61
CA SER A 66 6.96 14.51 30.34
C SER A 66 6.53 13.05 30.53
N GLY A 67 5.49 12.62 29.82
CA GLY A 67 5.05 11.22 29.91
C GLY A 67 6.19 10.24 29.58
N ILE A 68 7.13 10.64 28.72
CA ILE A 68 8.33 9.86 28.41
C ILE A 68 9.29 9.81 29.62
N GLN A 69 9.51 10.91 30.33
CA GLN A 69 10.32 10.90 31.56
C GLN A 69 9.67 10.07 32.67
N ASP A 70 8.34 10.11 32.83
CA ASP A 70 7.62 9.23 33.77
C ASP A 70 7.75 7.76 33.35
N MET A 71 7.66 7.47 32.04
CA MET A 71 7.91 6.14 31.49
C MET A 71 9.32 5.64 31.80
N GLU A 72 10.35 6.47 31.55
CA GLU A 72 11.75 6.16 31.78
C GLU A 72 12.02 5.95 33.28
N ALA A 73 11.52 6.84 34.14
CA ALA A 73 11.66 6.72 35.60
C ALA A 73 10.97 5.45 36.13
N ARG A 74 9.79 5.11 35.63
CA ARG A 74 9.11 3.85 35.96
C ARG A 74 9.93 2.66 35.49
N LEU A 75 10.48 2.72 34.28
CA LEU A 75 11.32 1.65 33.73
C LEU A 75 12.60 1.44 34.55
N GLU A 76 13.26 2.52 34.97
CA GLU A 76 14.45 2.47 35.84
C GLU A 76 14.14 1.90 37.23
N ALA A 77 12.93 2.14 37.73
CA ALA A 77 12.45 1.57 38.99
C ALA A 77 12.06 0.09 38.89
N LEU A 78 11.92 -0.46 37.67
CA LEU A 78 11.59 -1.87 37.48
C LEU A 78 12.82 -2.76 37.60
N THR A 79 12.67 -3.80 38.41
CA THR A 79 13.68 -4.82 38.68
C THR A 79 13.21 -6.17 38.15
N THR A 80 14.13 -7.12 37.95
CA THR A 80 13.83 -8.43 37.35
C THR A 80 12.96 -9.34 38.25
N ASP A 81 12.86 -9.03 39.54
CA ASP A 81 11.96 -9.68 40.51
C ASP A 81 10.51 -9.16 40.46
N ASN A 82 10.24 -8.10 39.67
CA ASN A 82 8.89 -7.59 39.42
C ASN A 82 8.50 -7.71 37.93
N PRO A 83 8.28 -8.94 37.41
CA PRO A 83 7.92 -9.17 36.02
C PRO A 83 6.59 -8.50 35.62
N SER A 84 5.61 -8.47 36.54
CA SER A 84 4.32 -7.81 36.31
C SER A 84 4.46 -6.32 36.03
N GLY A 85 5.41 -5.65 36.67
CA GLY A 85 5.63 -4.22 36.50
C GLY A 85 5.97 -3.82 35.07
N TYR A 86 6.63 -4.70 34.29
CA TYR A 86 6.89 -4.46 32.87
C TYR A 86 5.61 -4.50 32.01
N VAL A 87 4.71 -5.46 32.28
CA VAL A 87 3.42 -5.56 31.58
C VAL A 87 2.51 -4.40 31.98
N ASP A 88 2.52 -4.01 33.25
CA ASP A 88 1.79 -2.85 33.77
C ASP A 88 2.29 -1.54 33.14
N LEU A 89 3.61 -1.37 33.03
CA LEU A 89 4.20 -0.21 32.36
C LEU A 89 3.84 -0.17 30.87
N ALA A 90 3.83 -1.31 30.18
CA ALA A 90 3.35 -1.40 28.80
C ALA A 90 1.88 -0.97 28.67
N ALA A 91 1.02 -1.43 29.58
CA ALA A 91 -0.40 -1.06 29.60
C ALA A 91 -0.59 0.44 29.83
N TRP A 92 0.13 0.99 30.81
CA TRP A 92 0.13 2.42 31.09
C TRP A 92 0.62 3.23 29.88
N CYS A 93 1.67 2.78 29.19
CA CYS A 93 2.14 3.43 27.97
C CYS A 93 1.05 3.48 26.89
N ILE A 94 0.30 2.39 26.71
CA ILE A 94 -0.83 2.34 25.75
C ILE A 94 -1.92 3.34 26.14
N GLU A 95 -2.30 3.38 27.42
CA GLU A 95 -3.33 4.30 27.95
C GLU A 95 -2.95 5.77 27.77
N GLN A 96 -1.67 6.10 27.99
CA GLN A 96 -1.14 7.45 27.83
C GLN A 96 -0.75 7.77 26.36
N ASN A 97 -0.92 6.81 25.45
CA ASN A 97 -0.45 6.91 24.06
C ASN A 97 1.05 7.30 23.97
N LEU A 98 1.86 6.69 24.83
CA LEU A 98 3.31 6.85 24.93
C LEU A 98 4.03 5.63 24.34
N GLY A 99 5.23 5.87 23.80
CA GLY A 99 6.05 4.83 23.20
C GLY A 99 5.63 4.46 21.77
N ASP A 100 6.60 3.95 21.00
CA ASP A 100 6.35 3.35 19.70
C ASP A 100 5.97 1.86 19.84
N PRO A 101 5.45 1.22 18.77
CA PRO A 101 5.09 -0.20 18.83
C PRO A 101 6.26 -1.12 19.27
N PRO A 102 7.52 -0.93 18.83
CA PRO A 102 8.66 -1.69 19.34
C PRO A 102 8.85 -1.59 20.86
N THR A 103 8.77 -0.38 21.43
CA THR A 103 8.95 -0.16 22.87
C THR A 103 7.88 -0.87 23.70
N ILE A 104 6.61 -0.74 23.30
CA ILE A 104 5.49 -1.38 24.01
C ILE A 104 5.58 -2.91 23.91
N ARG A 105 5.92 -3.45 22.73
CA ARG A 105 6.18 -4.89 22.54
C ARG A 105 7.30 -5.37 23.44
N ARG A 106 8.42 -4.63 23.49
CA ARG A 106 9.59 -4.98 24.29
C ARG A 106 9.26 -5.06 25.78
N LEU A 107 8.56 -4.05 26.33
CA LEU A 107 8.14 -4.04 27.73
C LEU A 107 7.28 -5.27 28.08
N ALA A 108 6.22 -5.51 27.31
CA ALA A 108 5.34 -6.66 27.56
C ALA A 108 6.11 -8.00 27.43
N ASN A 109 6.97 -8.15 26.42
CA ASN A 109 7.75 -9.36 26.20
C ASN A 109 8.78 -9.60 27.32
N ILE A 110 9.40 -8.56 27.88
CA ILE A 110 10.30 -8.71 29.05
C ILE A 110 9.53 -9.29 30.23
N GLY A 111 8.35 -8.74 30.55
CA GLY A 111 7.52 -9.25 31.64
C GLY A 111 7.12 -10.71 31.44
N ILE A 112 6.71 -11.08 30.22
CA ILE A 112 6.39 -12.47 29.86
C ILE A 112 7.60 -13.39 29.99
N ALA A 113 8.78 -12.96 29.53
CA ALA A 113 10.00 -13.77 29.57
C ALA A 113 10.52 -13.98 31.00
N LEU A 114 10.25 -13.04 31.91
CA LEU A 114 10.60 -13.16 33.32
C LEU A 114 9.57 -14.02 34.10
N ASP A 115 8.30 -14.03 33.68
CA ASP A 115 7.24 -14.85 34.26
C ASP A 115 6.21 -15.30 33.21
N ASP A 116 6.30 -16.58 32.82
CA ASP A 116 5.40 -17.21 31.84
C ASP A 116 3.91 -17.14 32.24
N SER A 117 3.59 -16.99 33.54
CA SER A 117 2.20 -16.85 33.99
C SER A 117 1.55 -15.55 33.49
N LEU A 118 2.36 -14.55 33.12
CA LEU A 118 1.92 -13.30 32.52
C LEU A 118 1.66 -13.40 31.02
N ALA A 119 1.97 -14.53 30.37
CA ALA A 119 1.83 -14.70 28.92
C ALA A 119 0.41 -14.42 28.43
N SER A 120 -0.63 -14.86 29.14
CA SER A 120 -2.03 -14.58 28.77
C SER A 120 -2.32 -13.07 28.78
N ARG A 121 -1.97 -12.39 29.88
CA ARG A 121 -2.20 -10.95 30.07
C ARG A 121 -1.40 -10.10 29.10
N GLY A 122 -0.09 -10.32 29.03
CA GLY A 122 0.82 -9.53 28.19
C GLY A 122 0.52 -9.69 26.70
N ASN A 123 0.25 -10.91 26.23
CA ASN A 123 -0.12 -11.10 24.83
C ASN A 123 -1.52 -10.55 24.53
N SER A 124 -2.50 -10.64 25.44
CA SER A 124 -3.81 -10.00 25.23
C SER A 124 -3.68 -8.48 25.08
N LEU A 125 -2.85 -7.85 25.91
CA LEU A 125 -2.57 -6.42 25.86
C LEU A 125 -1.96 -6.01 24.50
N LEU A 126 -0.97 -6.76 24.03
CA LEU A 126 -0.37 -6.52 22.71
C LEU A 126 -1.37 -6.77 21.57
N GLY A 127 -2.26 -7.75 21.71
CA GLY A 127 -3.35 -7.99 20.77
C GLY A 127 -4.28 -6.77 20.65
N ASP A 128 -4.75 -6.25 21.78
CA ASP A 128 -5.62 -5.07 21.84
C ASP A 128 -4.92 -3.82 21.25
N TYR A 129 -3.63 -3.64 21.56
CA TYR A 129 -2.82 -2.53 21.02
C TYR A 129 -2.65 -2.60 19.49
N MET A 130 -2.30 -3.77 18.95
CA MET A 130 -2.09 -3.94 17.51
C MET A 130 -3.40 -3.77 16.73
N LEU A 131 -4.52 -4.23 17.31
CA LEU A 131 -5.84 -4.01 16.75
C LEU A 131 -6.16 -2.50 16.67
N ALA A 132 -5.86 -1.74 17.72
CA ALA A 132 -6.06 -0.29 17.74
C ALA A 132 -5.17 0.44 16.71
N LYS A 133 -4.00 -0.11 16.36
CA LYS A 133 -3.14 0.39 15.27
C LYS A 133 -3.57 -0.08 13.88
N GLY A 134 -4.59 -0.92 13.77
CA GLY A 134 -5.12 -1.44 12.50
C GLY A 134 -4.39 -2.69 12.00
N ASP A 135 -3.44 -3.24 12.74
CA ASP A 135 -2.74 -4.48 12.38
C ASP A 135 -3.48 -5.70 12.94
N ARG A 136 -4.53 -6.10 12.23
CA ARG A 136 -5.36 -7.27 12.58
C ARG A 136 -4.60 -8.59 12.54
N GLY A 137 -3.61 -8.70 11.65
CA GLY A 137 -2.82 -9.93 11.49
C GLY A 137 -1.94 -10.20 12.71
N LEU A 138 -1.24 -9.15 13.14
CA LEU A 138 -0.40 -9.23 14.34
C LEU A 138 -1.25 -9.33 15.61
N ALA A 139 -2.39 -8.63 15.68
CA ALA A 139 -3.34 -8.77 16.79
C ALA A 139 -3.81 -10.23 16.97
N ALA A 140 -4.25 -10.89 15.88
CA ALA A 140 -4.67 -12.29 15.92
C ALA A 140 -3.54 -13.24 16.38
N THR A 141 -2.30 -12.94 16.01
CA THR A 141 -1.10 -13.69 16.45
C THR A 141 -0.92 -13.58 17.97
N TYR A 142 -1.03 -12.37 18.52
CA TYR A 142 -0.93 -12.17 19.97
C TYR A 142 -2.10 -12.79 20.72
N TYR A 143 -3.35 -12.67 20.27
CA TYR A 143 -4.47 -13.36 20.92
C TYR A 143 -4.33 -14.88 20.88
N LEU A 144 -3.74 -15.46 19.82
CA LEU A 144 -3.43 -16.88 19.77
C LEU A 144 -2.42 -17.28 20.86
N ARG A 145 -1.34 -16.51 21.02
CA ARG A 145 -0.34 -16.73 22.10
C ARG A 145 -0.98 -16.60 23.48
N ALA A 146 -1.82 -15.57 23.68
CA ALA A 146 -2.56 -15.37 24.92
C ALA A 146 -3.47 -16.56 25.25
N TYR A 147 -4.24 -17.03 24.26
CA TYR A 147 -5.11 -18.19 24.39
C TYR A 147 -4.32 -19.49 24.63
N GLN A 148 -3.15 -19.65 24.04
CA GLN A 148 -2.29 -20.81 24.30
C GLN A 148 -1.79 -20.84 25.75
N ALA A 149 -1.50 -19.67 26.33
CA ALA A 149 -1.12 -19.54 27.72
C ALA A 149 -2.28 -19.79 28.70
N ASP A 150 -3.50 -19.39 28.34
CA ASP A 150 -4.72 -19.62 29.13
C ASP A 150 -5.89 -20.09 28.25
N TRP A 151 -5.87 -21.37 27.89
CA TRP A 151 -6.84 -21.98 26.97
C TRP A 151 -8.26 -22.06 27.55
N LYS A 152 -8.42 -21.89 28.87
CA LYS A 152 -9.73 -21.88 29.54
C LYS A 152 -10.40 -20.51 29.48
N ASN A 153 -9.68 -19.48 29.04
CA ASN A 153 -10.20 -18.13 28.95
C ASN A 153 -11.18 -17.99 27.77
N ALA A 154 -12.48 -18.05 28.09
CA ALA A 154 -13.54 -17.93 27.10
C ALA A 154 -13.54 -16.59 26.37
N ALA A 155 -13.12 -15.49 27.04
CA ALA A 155 -13.05 -14.17 26.42
C ALA A 155 -11.94 -14.11 25.36
N LEU A 156 -10.76 -14.68 25.63
CA LEU A 156 -9.69 -14.78 24.64
C LEU A 156 -10.07 -15.67 23.46
N ARG A 157 -10.77 -16.78 23.72
CA ARG A 157 -11.30 -17.64 22.65
C ARG A 157 -12.24 -16.86 21.73
N HIS A 158 -13.16 -16.07 22.31
CA HIS A 158 -14.08 -15.25 21.54
C HIS A 158 -13.35 -14.19 20.71
N LYS A 159 -12.44 -13.41 21.32
CA LYS A 159 -11.61 -12.42 20.60
C LYS A 159 -10.84 -13.06 19.45
N LEU A 160 -10.17 -14.18 19.69
CA LEU A 160 -9.42 -14.90 18.67
C LEU A 160 -10.31 -15.38 17.53
N GLN A 161 -11.50 -15.89 17.83
CA GLN A 161 -12.47 -16.34 16.82
C GLN A 161 -12.97 -15.17 15.96
N GLU A 162 -13.39 -14.07 16.59
CA GLU A 162 -13.83 -12.85 15.91
C GLU A 162 -12.77 -12.33 14.94
N HIS A 163 -11.50 -12.27 15.38
CA HIS A 163 -10.41 -11.83 14.51
C HIS A 163 -10.08 -12.81 13.39
N LYS A 164 -10.17 -14.11 13.64
CA LYS A 164 -10.01 -15.13 12.60
C LYS A 164 -11.08 -15.01 11.54
N GLU A 165 -12.34 -14.79 11.93
CA GLU A 165 -13.45 -14.57 11.01
C GLU A 165 -13.27 -13.29 10.21
N ALA A 166 -12.89 -12.19 10.85
CA ALA A 166 -12.61 -10.93 10.16
C ALA A 166 -11.46 -11.05 9.14
N LEU A 167 -10.36 -11.72 9.51
CA LEU A 167 -9.24 -12.00 8.59
C LEU A 167 -9.64 -12.96 7.47
N ALA A 168 -10.50 -13.95 7.74
CA ALA A 168 -11.03 -14.85 6.73
C ALA A 168 -11.92 -14.11 5.73
N GLU A 169 -12.82 -13.24 6.20
CA GLU A 169 -13.67 -12.40 5.36
C GLU A 169 -12.84 -11.47 4.48
N GLU A 170 -11.81 -10.83 5.06
CA GLU A 170 -10.88 -9.99 4.31
C GLU A 170 -10.12 -10.79 3.25
N ARG A 171 -9.57 -11.96 3.61
CA ARG A 171 -8.92 -12.87 2.64
C ARG A 171 -9.88 -13.28 1.52
N ILE A 172 -11.13 -13.61 1.83
CA ILE A 172 -12.14 -13.96 0.83
C ILE A 172 -12.39 -12.77 -0.12
N LYS A 173 -12.52 -11.54 0.38
CA LYS A 173 -12.67 -10.33 -0.44
C LYS A 173 -11.47 -10.12 -1.37
N GLN A 174 -10.26 -10.31 -0.86
CA GLN A 174 -9.01 -10.18 -1.62
C GLN A 174 -8.90 -11.24 -2.73
N VAL A 175 -9.13 -12.52 -2.39
CA VAL A 175 -9.13 -13.64 -3.34
C VAL A 175 -10.21 -13.44 -4.42
N THR A 176 -11.40 -13.01 -4.01
CA THR A 176 -12.52 -12.71 -4.93
C THR A 176 -12.14 -11.60 -5.91
N THR A 177 -11.50 -10.54 -5.43
CA THR A 177 -11.03 -9.43 -6.29
C THR A 177 -10.00 -9.91 -7.31
N LEU A 178 -9.05 -10.76 -6.89
CA LEU A 178 -8.09 -11.36 -7.82
C LEU A 178 -8.79 -12.24 -8.86
N ARG A 179 -9.65 -13.15 -8.42
CA ARG A 179 -10.42 -14.06 -9.27
C ARG A 179 -11.20 -13.28 -10.33
N ASP A 180 -11.93 -12.26 -9.92
CA ASP A 180 -12.73 -11.43 -10.83
C ASP A 180 -11.83 -10.69 -11.83
N GLY A 181 -10.68 -10.18 -11.40
CA GLY A 181 -9.69 -9.56 -12.28
C GLY A 181 -9.11 -10.52 -13.31
N LEU A 182 -8.81 -11.76 -12.92
CA LEU A 182 -8.35 -12.82 -13.81
C LEU A 182 -9.46 -13.25 -14.79
N GLN A 183 -10.71 -13.34 -14.32
CA GLN A 183 -11.85 -13.64 -15.18
C GLN A 183 -12.03 -12.55 -16.26
N LEU A 184 -11.96 -11.26 -15.88
CA LEU A 184 -11.99 -10.15 -16.83
C LEU A 184 -10.86 -10.23 -17.86
N ALA A 185 -9.67 -10.68 -17.45
CA ALA A 185 -8.56 -10.90 -18.38
C ALA A 185 -8.86 -12.05 -19.36
N LEU A 186 -9.42 -13.16 -18.88
CA LEU A 186 -9.83 -14.27 -19.74
C LEU A 186 -10.93 -13.84 -20.74
N ASP A 187 -11.84 -12.97 -20.32
CA ASP A 187 -12.89 -12.38 -21.16
C ASP A 187 -12.41 -11.25 -22.08
N SER A 188 -11.09 -11.03 -22.17
CA SER A 188 -10.46 -9.96 -22.96
C SER A 188 -10.90 -8.54 -22.60
N LYS A 189 -11.39 -8.32 -21.37
CA LYS A 189 -11.73 -6.99 -20.82
C LYS A 189 -10.53 -6.38 -20.11
N TRP A 190 -9.47 -6.08 -20.88
CA TRP A 190 -8.14 -5.77 -20.36
C TRP A 190 -8.08 -4.57 -19.42
N GLU A 191 -8.74 -3.46 -19.74
CA GLU A 191 -8.72 -2.26 -18.87
C GLU A 191 -9.38 -2.51 -17.51
N ASP A 192 -10.52 -3.21 -17.51
CA ASP A 192 -11.21 -3.60 -16.27
C ASP A 192 -10.41 -4.61 -15.46
N ALA A 193 -9.82 -5.60 -16.14
CA ALA A 193 -8.93 -6.57 -15.53
C ALA A 193 -7.75 -5.91 -14.82
N ILE A 194 -7.07 -4.96 -15.49
CA ILE A 194 -5.93 -4.23 -14.92
C ILE A 194 -6.37 -3.44 -13.68
N ARG A 195 -7.48 -2.70 -13.74
CA ARG A 195 -7.99 -1.96 -12.58
C ARG A 195 -8.27 -2.87 -11.39
N LYS A 196 -8.98 -3.98 -11.64
CA LYS A 196 -9.36 -4.94 -10.60
C LYS A 196 -8.13 -5.65 -10.01
N LEU A 197 -7.17 -6.05 -10.85
CA LEU A 197 -5.91 -6.66 -10.42
C LEU A 197 -5.01 -5.67 -9.68
N GLN A 198 -4.98 -4.40 -10.07
CA GLN A 198 -4.25 -3.38 -9.31
C GLN A 198 -4.80 -3.23 -7.89
N ALA A 199 -6.12 -3.29 -7.70
CA ALA A 199 -6.72 -3.30 -6.36
C ALA A 199 -6.34 -4.57 -5.56
N ALA A 200 -6.11 -5.70 -6.22
CA ALA A 200 -5.63 -6.93 -5.59
C ALA A 200 -4.12 -6.94 -5.31
N ARG A 201 -3.34 -5.96 -5.82
CA ARG A 201 -1.88 -5.94 -5.68
C ARG A 201 -1.42 -5.75 -4.24
N GLU A 202 -2.19 -5.02 -3.44
CA GLU A 202 -1.86 -4.72 -2.03
C GLU A 202 -2.16 -5.90 -1.09
N THR A 203 -2.56 -7.04 -1.64
CA THR A 203 -2.93 -8.21 -0.87
C THR A 203 -1.73 -9.16 -0.73
N PRO A 204 -1.54 -9.85 0.40
CA PRO A 204 -0.47 -10.84 0.56
C PRO A 204 -0.48 -11.96 -0.50
N MET A 205 -1.61 -12.15 -1.19
CA MET A 205 -1.72 -13.14 -2.26
C MET A 205 -1.06 -12.70 -3.56
N ALA A 206 -0.85 -11.40 -3.78
CA ALA A 206 -0.15 -10.88 -4.95
C ALA A 206 1.29 -11.40 -5.04
N ASP A 207 1.95 -11.55 -3.90
CA ASP A 207 3.33 -12.06 -3.81
C ASP A 207 3.42 -13.56 -4.12
N GLN A 208 2.31 -14.28 -3.95
CA GLN A 208 2.24 -15.72 -4.22
C GLN A 208 1.96 -16.05 -5.69
N ILE A 209 1.74 -15.07 -6.58
CA ILE A 209 1.46 -15.36 -8.00
C ILE A 209 2.56 -16.19 -8.67
N GLY A 210 3.82 -15.94 -8.31
CA GLY A 210 4.96 -16.68 -8.86
C GLY A 210 4.96 -18.18 -8.55
N THR A 211 4.23 -18.62 -7.50
CA THR A 211 4.12 -20.05 -7.17
C THR A 211 3.05 -20.76 -8.00
N TYR A 212 2.06 -20.03 -8.50
CA TYR A 212 0.92 -20.59 -9.25
C TYR A 212 1.11 -20.55 -10.76
N SER A 213 2.02 -19.72 -11.26
CA SER A 213 2.29 -19.62 -12.68
C SER A 213 3.78 -19.55 -12.96
N ALA A 214 4.31 -20.59 -13.60
CA ALA A 214 5.68 -20.59 -14.13
C ALA A 214 5.91 -19.46 -15.15
N THR A 215 4.84 -19.04 -15.84
CA THR A 215 4.87 -17.96 -16.83
C THR A 215 4.93 -16.59 -16.16
N TYR A 216 4.10 -16.35 -15.15
CA TYR A 216 4.06 -15.07 -14.43
C TYR A 216 4.85 -15.17 -13.14
N LYS A 217 6.19 -15.00 -13.24
CA LYS A 217 7.10 -15.01 -12.08
C LYS A 217 6.75 -13.95 -11.03
N SER A 218 6.00 -12.92 -11.40
CA SER A 218 5.53 -11.89 -10.47
C SER A 218 4.23 -11.23 -10.94
N PHE A 219 3.52 -10.61 -10.00
CA PHE A 219 2.34 -9.78 -10.26
C PHE A 219 2.64 -8.64 -11.25
N ALA A 220 3.83 -8.07 -11.17
CA ALA A 220 4.27 -6.98 -12.04
C ALA A 220 4.37 -7.42 -13.51
N LEU A 221 4.89 -8.62 -13.76
CA LEU A 221 4.97 -9.18 -15.12
C LEU A 221 3.59 -9.49 -15.68
N LEU A 222 2.67 -10.03 -14.86
CA LEU A 222 1.27 -10.22 -15.25
C LEU A 222 0.63 -8.89 -15.68
N LEU A 223 0.73 -7.84 -14.86
CA LEU A 223 0.18 -6.54 -15.20
C LEU A 223 0.82 -5.91 -16.44
N ALA A 224 2.13 -6.11 -16.64
CA ALA A 224 2.83 -5.62 -17.83
C ALA A 224 2.30 -6.30 -19.10
N ASP A 225 2.11 -7.63 -19.09
CA ASP A 225 1.54 -8.37 -20.21
C ASP A 225 0.09 -7.95 -20.50
N LEU A 226 -0.74 -7.79 -19.45
CA LEU A 226 -2.12 -7.32 -19.62
C LEU A 226 -2.20 -5.90 -20.19
N ARG A 227 -1.33 -4.98 -19.74
CA ARG A 227 -1.25 -3.61 -20.29
C ARG A 227 -0.86 -3.62 -21.75
N ALA A 228 0.04 -4.52 -22.14
CA ALA A 228 0.41 -4.70 -23.53
C ALA A 228 -0.80 -5.11 -24.39
N ARG A 229 -1.78 -5.83 -23.82
CA ARG A 229 -2.98 -6.27 -24.56
C ARG A 229 -4.07 -5.22 -24.72
N VAL A 230 -4.01 -4.11 -23.99
CA VAL A 230 -4.99 -3.02 -24.11
C VAL A 230 -4.95 -2.46 -25.54
N PRO A 231 -6.07 -2.50 -26.29
CA PRO A 231 -6.11 -1.97 -27.64
C PRO A 231 -5.71 -0.49 -27.64
N CYS A 232 -4.79 -0.12 -28.54
CA CYS A 232 -4.37 1.27 -28.65
C CYS A 232 -5.60 2.17 -28.91
N LYS A 233 -5.87 3.12 -28.02
CA LYS A 233 -7.05 4.01 -28.08
C LYS A 233 -7.18 4.78 -29.41
N THR A 234 -6.06 5.04 -30.08
CA THR A 234 -6.04 5.79 -31.34
C THR A 234 -6.40 4.94 -32.56
N CYS A 235 -6.04 3.64 -32.57
CA CYS A 235 -6.32 2.77 -33.72
C CYS A 235 -7.22 1.59 -33.40
N SER A 236 -7.71 1.48 -32.16
CA SER A 236 -8.52 0.37 -31.65
C SER A 236 -7.91 -1.00 -31.98
N GLY A 237 -6.58 -1.13 -31.82
CA GLY A 237 -5.85 -2.38 -32.12
C GLY A 237 -5.59 -2.67 -33.61
N THR A 238 -6.10 -1.86 -34.56
CA THR A 238 -5.86 -2.08 -36.01
C THR A 238 -4.44 -1.76 -36.47
N LEU A 239 -3.60 -1.21 -35.58
CA LEU A 239 -2.20 -0.78 -35.78
C LEU A 239 -2.00 0.32 -36.83
N THR A 240 -3.05 0.69 -37.56
CA THR A 240 -2.99 1.62 -38.66
C THR A 240 -4.15 2.60 -38.56
N VAL A 241 -3.86 3.87 -38.76
CA VAL A 241 -4.86 4.94 -38.81
C VAL A 241 -5.03 5.42 -40.23
N LYS A 242 -6.16 6.06 -40.54
CA LYS A 242 -6.32 6.76 -41.82
C LYS A 242 -5.18 7.77 -41.96
N CYS A 243 -4.54 7.79 -43.12
CA CYS A 243 -3.48 8.75 -43.39
C CYS A 243 -4.05 10.17 -43.26
N LEU A 244 -3.53 10.96 -42.33
CA LEU A 244 -4.02 12.32 -42.06
C LEU A 244 -3.84 13.24 -43.28
N THR A 245 -2.79 13.03 -44.07
CA THR A 245 -2.48 13.83 -45.26
C THR A 245 -3.48 13.63 -46.40
N CYS A 246 -3.95 12.41 -46.64
CA CYS A 246 -4.90 12.11 -47.72
C CYS A 246 -6.29 11.69 -47.23
N LYS A 247 -6.55 11.81 -45.92
CA LYS A 247 -7.80 11.42 -45.24
C LYS A 247 -8.31 10.02 -45.57
N GLY A 248 -7.41 9.06 -45.82
CA GLY A 248 -7.81 7.70 -46.19
C GLY A 248 -8.09 7.44 -47.67
N VAL A 249 -7.85 8.41 -48.57
CA VAL A 249 -8.08 8.23 -50.02
C VAL A 249 -6.88 7.56 -50.72
N GLY A 250 -5.68 7.67 -50.15
CA GLY A 250 -4.43 7.21 -50.77
C GLY A 250 -3.83 8.20 -51.77
N ASN A 251 -4.61 9.19 -52.23
CA ASN A 251 -4.18 10.21 -53.19
C ASN A 251 -4.53 11.62 -52.68
N ARG A 252 -3.78 12.63 -53.11
CA ARG A 252 -4.06 14.06 -52.90
C ARG A 252 -4.40 14.73 -54.22
N SER A 253 -5.23 15.77 -54.20
CA SER A 253 -5.48 16.58 -55.39
C SER A 253 -4.18 17.21 -55.87
N CYS A 254 -3.94 17.18 -57.18
CA CYS A 254 -2.77 17.82 -57.78
C CYS A 254 -2.90 19.34 -57.67
N THR A 255 -2.09 19.97 -56.81
CA THR A 255 -2.12 21.41 -56.55
C THR A 255 -1.94 22.25 -57.81
N PRO A 256 -0.99 21.96 -58.72
CA PRO A 256 -0.81 22.73 -59.96
C PRO A 256 -2.05 22.83 -60.85
N CYS A 257 -2.94 21.82 -60.83
CA CYS A 257 -4.16 21.81 -61.65
C CYS A 257 -5.45 21.85 -60.82
N GLY A 258 -5.38 22.09 -59.51
CA GLY A 258 -6.53 22.05 -58.61
C GLY A 258 -7.33 20.74 -58.67
N GLY A 259 -6.70 19.61 -59.00
CA GLY A 259 -7.40 18.32 -59.16
C GLY A 259 -8.04 18.04 -60.52
N LYS A 260 -8.01 18.98 -61.47
CA LYS A 260 -8.69 18.84 -62.78
C LYS A 260 -7.94 18.00 -63.81
N GLY A 261 -6.64 17.76 -63.62
CA GLY A 261 -5.78 17.09 -64.60
C GLY A 261 -5.32 17.98 -65.76
N ARG A 262 -5.84 19.20 -65.89
CA ARG A 262 -5.49 20.18 -66.93
C ARG A 262 -5.17 21.54 -66.32
N ILE A 263 -4.27 22.29 -66.93
CA ILE A 263 -3.86 23.64 -66.53
C ILE A 263 -4.16 24.60 -67.69
N ARG A 264 -4.78 25.74 -67.39
CA ARG A 264 -4.95 26.83 -68.36
C ARG A 264 -3.67 27.63 -68.45
N LYS A 265 -3.13 27.77 -69.66
CA LYS A 265 -1.99 28.64 -69.96
C LYS A 265 -2.38 29.60 -71.07
N THR A 266 -1.85 30.80 -71.06
CA THR A 266 -2.06 31.75 -72.16
C THR A 266 -0.89 31.61 -73.14
N VAL A 267 -1.19 31.19 -74.37
CA VAL A 267 -0.20 31.08 -75.46
C VAL A 267 -0.66 32.01 -76.57
N GLY A 268 0.14 33.02 -76.90
CA GLY A 268 -0.21 34.02 -77.92
C GLY A 268 -1.51 34.80 -77.61
N GLY A 269 -1.79 35.10 -76.35
CA GLY A 269 -2.97 35.86 -75.94
C GLY A 269 -4.29 35.06 -75.88
N ARG A 270 -4.29 33.77 -76.24
CA ARG A 270 -5.46 32.89 -76.11
C ARG A 270 -5.27 31.89 -74.95
N PRO A 271 -6.31 31.63 -74.15
CA PRO A 271 -6.26 30.60 -73.12
C PRO A 271 -6.31 29.21 -73.76
N GLU A 272 -5.34 28.37 -73.46
CA GLU A 272 -5.25 26.98 -73.91
C GLU A 272 -5.19 26.04 -72.69
N GLU A 273 -5.94 24.94 -72.73
CA GLU A 273 -5.87 23.91 -71.69
C GLU A 273 -4.86 22.82 -72.06
N THR A 274 -3.79 22.73 -71.27
CA THR A 274 -2.76 21.71 -71.46
C THR A 274 -2.85 20.65 -70.37
N THR A 275 -2.51 19.40 -70.70
CA THR A 275 -2.46 18.32 -69.72
C THR A 275 -1.45 18.66 -68.63
N CYS A 276 -1.87 18.53 -67.36
CA CYS A 276 -0.99 18.78 -66.23
C CYS A 276 0.15 17.75 -66.23
N THR A 277 1.39 18.21 -66.39
CA THR A 277 2.57 17.34 -66.45
C THR A 277 2.87 16.68 -65.12
N THR A 278 2.58 17.34 -63.99
CA THR A 278 2.81 16.80 -62.64
C THR A 278 1.98 15.55 -62.35
N CYS A 279 0.69 15.55 -62.69
CA CYS A 279 -0.20 14.40 -62.45
C CYS A 279 -0.52 13.59 -63.72
N LYS A 280 0.08 13.95 -64.85
CA LYS A 280 -0.13 13.32 -66.17
C LYS A 280 -1.61 13.18 -66.53
N GLY A 281 -2.40 14.21 -66.29
CA GLY A 281 -3.83 14.23 -66.62
C GLY A 281 -4.78 13.60 -65.59
N SER A 282 -4.28 12.85 -64.60
CA SER A 282 -5.14 12.15 -63.62
C SER A 282 -5.83 13.06 -62.60
N GLY A 283 -5.34 14.30 -62.44
CA GLY A 283 -5.79 15.22 -61.38
C GLY A 283 -5.37 14.80 -59.96
N LYS A 284 -4.76 13.63 -59.77
CA LYS A 284 -4.46 13.05 -58.46
C LYS A 284 -2.97 12.72 -58.37
N LEU A 285 -2.37 12.99 -57.22
CA LEU A 285 -1.01 12.59 -56.90
C LEU A 285 -1.06 11.52 -55.81
N ARG A 286 -0.26 10.47 -55.97
CA ARG A 286 -0.09 9.44 -54.93
C ARG A 286 0.35 10.12 -53.64
N CYS A 287 -0.31 9.83 -52.53
CA CYS A 287 0.07 10.40 -51.25
C CYS A 287 1.43 9.84 -50.83
N GLU A 288 2.43 10.71 -50.70
CA GLU A 288 3.79 10.33 -50.33
C GLU A 288 3.85 9.73 -48.92
N LYS A 289 3.10 10.30 -47.97
CA LYS A 289 3.12 9.85 -46.56
C LYS A 289 2.60 8.42 -46.34
N CYS A 290 1.64 7.96 -47.15
CA CYS A 290 1.12 6.58 -47.05
C CYS A 290 1.50 5.72 -48.26
N ALA A 291 2.29 6.26 -49.19
CA ALA A 291 2.60 5.63 -50.47
C ALA A 291 1.34 5.04 -51.16
N GLY A 292 0.21 5.74 -51.16
CA GLY A 292 -1.03 5.24 -51.77
C GLY A 292 -1.84 4.24 -50.96
N LYS A 293 -1.34 3.72 -49.83
CA LYS A 293 -2.02 2.69 -49.02
C LYS A 293 -3.24 3.19 -48.24
N ALA A 294 -3.54 4.50 -48.33
CA ALA A 294 -4.59 5.21 -47.57
C ALA A 294 -4.45 5.19 -46.03
N ARG A 295 -3.66 4.29 -45.47
CA ARG A 295 -3.43 4.13 -44.03
C ARG A 295 -1.95 4.29 -43.72
N THR A 296 -1.65 4.80 -42.53
CA THR A 296 -0.29 4.89 -41.98
C THR A 296 -0.23 4.14 -40.67
N ALA A 297 0.97 3.75 -40.23
CA ALA A 297 1.16 3.22 -38.88
C ALA A 297 0.53 4.18 -37.86
N CYS A 298 -0.14 3.62 -36.85
CA CYS A 298 -0.71 4.42 -35.78
C CYS A 298 0.42 5.20 -35.07
N PRO A 299 0.32 6.52 -34.91
CA PRO A 299 1.38 7.30 -34.27
C PRO A 299 1.61 6.91 -32.81
N SER A 300 0.54 6.51 -32.10
CA SER A 300 0.58 6.19 -30.68
C SER A 300 1.26 4.85 -30.38
N CYS A 301 0.94 3.78 -31.14
CA CYS A 301 1.58 2.48 -30.96
C CYS A 301 2.69 2.17 -31.98
N LYS A 302 2.98 3.11 -32.89
CA LYS A 302 3.95 2.96 -33.99
C LYS A 302 3.71 1.76 -34.91
N GLY A 303 2.47 1.25 -34.94
CA GLY A 303 2.12 0.04 -35.67
C GLY A 303 2.73 -1.25 -35.11
N ILE A 304 3.36 -1.18 -33.93
CA ILE A 304 3.95 -2.32 -33.25
C ILE A 304 2.83 -3.02 -32.49
N ARG A 305 2.60 -4.31 -32.78
CA ARG A 305 1.91 -5.16 -31.81
C ARG A 305 2.89 -5.36 -30.66
N PRO A 306 2.49 -5.12 -29.40
CA PRO A 306 3.29 -5.54 -28.26
C PRO A 306 3.71 -7.00 -28.47
N ALA A 307 5.01 -7.22 -28.41
CA ALA A 307 5.69 -8.43 -28.86
C ALA A 307 5.45 -9.59 -27.88
N SER A 308 4.21 -10.07 -27.75
CA SER A 308 3.84 -11.31 -27.05
C SER A 308 2.33 -11.63 -27.11
N ALA A 309 1.52 -10.88 -27.88
CA ALA A 309 0.07 -11.10 -27.88
C ALA A 309 -0.32 -12.54 -28.30
N SER A 310 0.54 -13.26 -29.02
CA SER A 310 0.32 -14.62 -29.52
C SER A 310 0.46 -15.74 -28.49
N THR A 311 1.02 -15.47 -27.31
CA THR A 311 1.03 -16.44 -26.20
C THR A 311 0.62 -15.72 -24.93
N LEU A 312 -0.62 -15.23 -24.89
CA LEU A 312 -1.25 -15.20 -23.57
C LEU A 312 -1.21 -16.64 -23.12
N ASP A 313 -0.49 -16.91 -22.04
CA ASP A 313 -0.59 -18.21 -21.43
C ASP A 313 -1.97 -18.28 -20.77
N VAL A 314 -2.99 -18.55 -21.60
CA VAL A 314 -4.37 -18.75 -21.18
C VAL A 314 -4.43 -19.88 -20.16
N ARG A 315 -3.53 -20.87 -20.29
CA ARG A 315 -3.41 -21.95 -19.30
C ARG A 315 -2.89 -21.40 -17.97
N GLY A 316 -1.87 -20.53 -17.99
CA GLY A 316 -1.36 -19.83 -16.81
C GLY A 316 -2.38 -18.94 -16.13
N LEU A 317 -3.15 -18.14 -16.89
CA LEU A 317 -4.25 -17.33 -16.33
C LEU A 317 -5.37 -18.20 -15.75
N LYS A 318 -5.73 -19.29 -16.45
CA LYS A 318 -6.73 -20.23 -15.98
C LYS A 318 -6.27 -20.94 -14.71
N ALA A 319 -5.02 -21.40 -14.64
CA ALA A 319 -4.43 -22.01 -13.45
C ALA A 319 -4.44 -21.06 -12.26
N LEU A 320 -4.10 -19.78 -12.46
CA LEU A 320 -4.20 -18.75 -11.42
C LEU A 320 -5.65 -18.55 -10.94
N LYS A 321 -6.61 -18.53 -11.86
CA LYS A 321 -8.03 -18.41 -11.51
C LYS A 321 -8.52 -19.64 -10.75
N ASP A 322 -8.20 -20.84 -11.23
CA ASP A 322 -8.60 -22.11 -10.60
C ASP A 322 -7.99 -22.23 -9.19
N ALA A 323 -6.75 -21.75 -8.99
CA ALA A 323 -6.13 -21.66 -7.66
C ALA A 323 -6.86 -20.65 -6.74
N ALA A 324 -7.27 -19.49 -7.27
CA ALA A 324 -8.08 -18.54 -6.52
C ALA A 324 -9.45 -19.13 -6.14
N ASP A 325 -10.13 -19.82 -7.07
CA ASP A 325 -11.40 -20.50 -6.82
C ASP A 325 -11.27 -21.64 -5.80
N ALA A 326 -10.16 -22.38 -5.81
CA ALA A 326 -9.89 -23.41 -4.81
C ALA A 326 -9.75 -22.79 -3.41
N ARG A 327 -9.10 -21.64 -3.28
CA ARG A 327 -8.96 -20.94 -1.99
C ARG A 327 -10.28 -20.40 -1.46
N THR A 328 -11.12 -19.81 -2.31
CA THR A 328 -12.46 -19.35 -1.89
C THR A 328 -13.36 -20.49 -1.42
N ARG A 329 -13.17 -21.70 -1.97
CA ARG A 329 -13.92 -22.90 -1.55
C ARG A 329 -13.33 -23.57 -0.31
N GLY A 330 -12.02 -23.54 -0.15
CA GLY A 330 -11.29 -24.16 0.96
C GLY A 330 -11.33 -23.38 2.27
N SER A 331 -11.76 -22.11 2.25
CA SER A 331 -11.95 -21.28 3.45
C SER A 331 -13.23 -21.60 4.25
N LEU A 332 -13.71 -22.85 4.20
CA LEU A 332 -14.78 -23.34 5.06
C LEU A 332 -14.36 -23.26 6.55
N PRO A 333 -15.32 -23.12 7.48
CA PRO A 333 -15.07 -22.63 8.84
C PRO A 333 -14.01 -23.42 9.60
N ILE A 334 -13.16 -22.68 10.32
CA ILE A 334 -12.01 -23.15 11.13
C ILE A 334 -12.42 -24.12 12.27
N GLU A 335 -13.73 -24.27 12.51
CA GLU A 335 -14.30 -25.00 13.65
C GLU A 335 -13.89 -26.48 13.70
N GLU A 336 -13.49 -27.10 12.60
CA GLU A 336 -13.18 -28.54 12.55
C GLU A 336 -11.69 -28.89 12.79
N GLN A 337 -10.79 -27.91 12.92
CA GLN A 337 -9.35 -28.16 13.11
C GLN A 337 -8.80 -27.89 14.52
N VAL A 338 -9.64 -27.46 15.46
CA VAL A 338 -9.21 -27.18 16.85
C VAL A 338 -9.67 -28.30 17.78
N GLY A 339 -9.15 -29.52 17.57
CA GLY A 339 -9.23 -30.58 18.58
C GLY A 339 -8.35 -30.27 19.80
N PRO A 340 -8.61 -30.89 20.98
CA PRO A 340 -7.89 -30.61 22.25
C PRO A 340 -6.41 -31.00 22.25
N LYS A 341 -5.89 -31.56 21.15
CA LYS A 341 -4.47 -31.78 20.93
C LYS A 341 -4.05 -30.98 19.69
N LEU A 342 -3.72 -29.71 19.90
CA LEU A 342 -2.94 -28.98 18.92
C LEU A 342 -1.59 -29.72 18.78
N PRO A 343 -1.20 -30.19 17.59
CA PRO A 343 0.19 -30.57 17.36
C PRO A 343 1.05 -29.36 17.72
N LYS A 344 2.26 -29.60 18.27
CA LYS A 344 3.29 -28.57 18.41
C LYS A 344 3.56 -28.02 17.00
N LEU A 345 2.80 -27.01 16.59
CA LEU A 345 3.05 -26.24 15.39
C LEU A 345 4.41 -25.61 15.66
N GLY A 346 5.44 -26.15 14.99
CA GLY A 346 6.76 -25.56 14.89
C GLY A 346 6.71 -24.26 14.09
N LEU A 347 5.86 -23.32 14.53
CA LEU A 347 5.95 -21.92 14.21
C LEU A 347 7.15 -21.40 15.00
N THR A 348 8.35 -21.61 14.46
CA THR A 348 9.47 -20.71 14.74
C THR A 348 9.05 -19.36 14.20
N VAL A 349 8.37 -18.55 15.02
CA VAL A 349 8.23 -17.13 14.74
C VAL A 349 9.62 -16.55 14.98
N TYR A 350 10.40 -16.43 13.91
CA TYR A 350 11.52 -15.53 13.89
C TYR A 350 10.92 -14.12 13.99
N ASP A 351 10.88 -13.56 15.20
CA ASP A 351 10.76 -12.12 15.37
C ASP A 351 12.10 -11.53 14.86
N GLU A 352 12.23 -11.35 13.54
CA GLU A 352 13.38 -10.66 12.94
C GLU A 352 13.51 -9.24 13.51
N ASP A 353 12.39 -8.63 13.94
CA ASP A 353 12.34 -7.35 14.66
C ASP A 353 13.08 -7.35 16.02
N LEU A 354 13.34 -8.50 16.64
CA LEU A 354 14.14 -8.57 17.88
C LEU A 354 15.65 -8.69 17.60
N VAL A 355 16.04 -8.99 16.35
CA VAL A 355 17.43 -9.20 15.96
C VAL A 355 18.04 -7.94 15.33
N ASP A 356 17.23 -7.04 14.78
CA ASP A 356 17.72 -5.98 13.89
C ASP A 356 18.19 -4.68 14.58
N ASP A 357 17.96 -4.49 15.88
CA ASP A 357 18.39 -3.27 16.59
C ASP A 357 19.77 -3.37 17.26
N GLY A 358 20.52 -4.46 17.04
CA GLY A 358 21.97 -4.55 17.19
C GLY A 358 22.58 -4.04 18.51
N ARG A 359 21.84 -4.04 19.63
CA ARG A 359 22.37 -3.48 20.89
C ARG A 359 22.28 -4.40 22.09
N TYR A 360 21.31 -5.32 22.16
CA TYR A 360 21.17 -6.18 23.31
C TYR A 360 20.44 -7.48 22.96
N TYR A 361 21.04 -8.63 23.27
CA TYR A 361 20.32 -9.91 23.31
C TYR A 361 20.44 -10.53 24.72
N TYR A 362 19.34 -11.09 25.19
CA TYR A 362 19.26 -11.71 26.51
C TYR A 362 19.68 -13.18 26.41
N ALA A 363 20.87 -13.50 26.89
CA ALA A 363 21.40 -14.86 26.90
C ALA A 363 21.78 -15.24 28.34
N LYS A 364 21.20 -16.33 28.84
CA LYS A 364 21.54 -16.92 30.17
C LYS A 364 21.36 -15.97 31.37
N GLY A 365 20.36 -15.10 31.36
CA GLY A 365 20.03 -14.27 32.53
C GLY A 365 20.85 -12.98 32.66
N GLU A 366 21.66 -12.64 31.65
CA GLU A 366 22.39 -11.38 31.59
C GLU A 366 22.11 -10.63 30.29
N TRP A 367 21.97 -9.31 30.40
CA TRP A 367 21.90 -8.41 29.25
C TRP A 367 23.32 -8.16 28.74
N VAL A 368 23.64 -8.67 27.55
CA VAL A 368 24.94 -8.44 26.91
C VAL A 368 24.77 -7.32 25.89
N SER A 369 25.49 -6.22 26.05
CA SER A 369 25.67 -5.22 24.99
C SER A 369 26.73 -5.73 24.02
N GLU A 370 26.48 -5.69 22.71
CA GLU A 370 27.59 -5.77 21.75
C GLU A 370 28.56 -4.60 21.99
N LYS A 371 29.85 -4.90 22.12
CA LYS A 371 30.93 -3.91 22.19
C LYS A 371 31.38 -3.53 20.79
#